data_AF-A0A661A3I5-F1
#
_entry.id   AF-A0A661A3I5-F1
#
_cell.length_a   1.000
_cell.length_b   1.000
_cell.length_c   1.000
_cell.angle_alpha   90.00
_cell.angle_beta   90.00
_cell.angle_gamma   90.00
#
_symmetry.space_group_name_H-M   'P 1'
#
loop_
_entity.id
_entity.type
_entity.pdbx_description
1 polymer ?
#
loop_
_entity_poly.entity_id
_entity_poly.type
_entity_poly.pdbx_seq_one_letter_code
_entity_poly.pdbx_strand_id
1 'polypeptide(L)'
;MTMKLSHSKIDALCQTQGRNVSQLLDEAGVSRNSYYSLARKEVVVPRSVLKLSAALDVPVSALLDDILPVGERMRRRQRAVESIVADHPDLDRDNVRHTLTLLDEDPLTRIRRALRRGRARILR
;
A
#
# COMPACT_ATOMS: atom_id res chain seq x y z
N MET A 1 -7.83 -24.21 1.72
CA MET A 1 -6.48 -23.83 1.26
C MET A 1 -5.57 -23.54 2.45
N THR A 2 -4.35 -24.05 2.47
CA THR A 2 -3.30 -23.68 3.44
C THR A 2 -2.42 -22.59 2.84
N MET A 3 -2.24 -21.47 3.55
CA MET A 3 -1.31 -20.40 3.16
C MET A 3 -0.07 -20.47 4.03
N LYS A 4 1.06 -20.87 3.44
CA LYS A 4 2.40 -20.87 4.08
C LYS A 4 3.29 -19.77 3.50
N LEU A 5 4.27 -19.33 4.29
CA LEU A 5 5.34 -18.47 3.79
C LEU A 5 6.31 -19.31 2.94
N SER A 6 6.54 -18.92 1.69
CA SER A 6 7.42 -19.65 0.78
C SER A 6 8.82 -19.04 0.77
N HIS A 7 9.76 -19.73 1.44
CA HIS A 7 11.17 -19.32 1.47
C HIS A 7 11.77 -19.21 0.06
N SER A 8 11.51 -20.19 -0.81
CA SER A 8 12.01 -20.19 -2.19
C SER A 8 11.51 -19.01 -3.02
N LYS A 9 10.24 -18.61 -2.87
CA LYS A 9 9.72 -17.41 -3.55
C LYS A 9 10.38 -16.14 -3.04
N ILE A 10 10.62 -16.04 -1.74
CA ILE A 10 11.28 -14.87 -1.15
C ILE A 10 12.73 -14.79 -1.61
N ASP A 11 13.46 -15.92 -1.63
CA ASP A 11 14.83 -15.96 -2.11
C ASP A 11 14.93 -15.56 -3.59
N ALA A 12 14.05 -16.09 -4.45
CA ALA A 12 13.99 -15.70 -5.86
C ALA A 12 13.74 -14.19 -6.03
N LEU A 13 12.82 -13.61 -5.25
CA LEU A 13 12.55 -12.16 -5.28
C LEU A 13 13.77 -11.35 -4.81
N CYS A 14 14.47 -11.79 -3.77
CA CYS A 14 15.70 -11.17 -3.32
C CYS A 14 16.77 -11.17 -4.42
N GLN A 15 16.97 -12.32 -5.09
CA GLN A 15 17.92 -12.45 -6.20
C GLN A 15 17.60 -11.49 -7.35
N THR A 16 16.32 -11.37 -7.75
CA THR A 16 15.91 -10.40 -8.79
C THR A 16 16.16 -8.95 -8.40
N GLN A 17 16.29 -8.66 -7.11
CA GLN A 17 16.53 -7.33 -6.56
C GLN A 17 18.01 -7.11 -6.17
N GLY A 18 18.91 -8.05 -6.49
CA GLY A 18 20.33 -7.93 -6.21
C GLY A 18 20.69 -7.97 -4.71
N ARG A 19 19.82 -8.53 -3.88
CA ARG A 19 20.04 -8.69 -2.42
C ARG A 19 19.81 -10.13 -1.98
N ASN A 20 20.26 -10.49 -0.78
CA ASN A 20 19.97 -11.80 -0.18
C ASN A 20 18.88 -11.70 0.91
N VAL A 21 18.36 -12.84 1.35
CA VAL A 21 17.31 -12.90 2.39
C VAL A 21 17.75 -12.25 3.70
N SER A 22 19.02 -12.38 4.11
CA SER A 22 19.47 -11.72 5.34
C SER A 22 19.42 -10.21 5.23
N GLN A 23 19.90 -9.64 4.12
CA GLN A 23 19.83 -8.20 3.88
C GLN A 23 18.39 -7.69 3.88
N LEU A 24 17.47 -8.42 3.23
CA LEU A 24 16.04 -8.10 3.28
C LEU A 24 15.50 -8.07 4.72
N LEU A 25 15.83 -9.08 5.52
CA LEU A 25 15.34 -9.18 6.90
C LEU A 25 15.89 -8.06 7.78
N ASP A 26 17.18 -7.73 7.62
CA ASP A 26 17.84 -6.65 8.35
C ASP A 26 17.23 -5.28 7.98
N GLU A 27 17.03 -5.00 6.68
CA GLU A 27 16.38 -3.77 6.17
C GLU A 27 14.92 -3.64 6.62
N ALA A 28 14.19 -4.76 6.68
CA ALA A 28 12.80 -4.79 7.11
C ALA A 28 12.62 -4.78 8.64
N GLY A 29 13.71 -4.84 9.41
CA GLY A 29 13.66 -4.96 10.88
C GLY A 29 13.03 -6.26 11.37
N VAL A 30 13.09 -7.34 10.58
CA VAL A 30 12.51 -8.64 10.90
C VAL A 30 13.58 -9.57 11.43
N SER A 31 13.41 -10.11 12.64
CA SER A 31 14.37 -11.07 13.18
C SER A 31 14.42 -12.36 12.35
N ARG A 32 15.61 -12.92 12.16
CA ARG A 32 15.80 -14.22 11.48
C ARG A 32 14.97 -15.32 12.14
N ASN A 33 14.90 -15.34 13.47
CA ASN A 33 14.12 -16.33 14.22
C ASN A 33 12.62 -16.21 13.94
N SER A 34 12.07 -14.99 13.92
CA SER A 34 10.66 -14.74 13.59
C SER A 34 10.36 -15.21 12.16
N TYR A 35 11.23 -14.87 11.22
CA TYR A 35 11.10 -15.30 9.82
C TYR A 35 11.09 -16.82 9.68
N TYR A 36 12.12 -17.51 10.18
CA TYR A 36 12.22 -18.97 10.03
C TYR A 36 11.16 -19.73 10.87
N SER A 37 10.70 -19.15 11.98
CA SER A 37 9.56 -19.68 12.73
C SER A 37 8.29 -19.69 11.88
N LEU A 38 8.02 -18.61 11.13
CA LEU A 38 6.89 -18.54 10.20
C LEU A 38 7.09 -19.39 8.95
N ALA A 39 8.29 -19.41 8.37
CA ALA A 39 8.62 -20.19 7.17
C ALA A 39 8.42 -21.70 7.36
N ARG A 40 8.58 -22.20 8.59
CA ARG A 40 8.34 -23.61 8.94
C ARG A 40 6.87 -23.94 9.21
N LYS A 41 6.01 -22.95 9.40
CA LYS A 41 4.58 -23.19 9.65
C LYS A 41 3.86 -23.51 8.34
N GLU A 42 2.99 -24.51 8.37
CA GLU A 42 2.11 -24.84 7.26
C GLU A 42 1.05 -23.77 7.01
N VAL A 43 0.71 -23.00 8.04
CA VAL A 43 -0.29 -21.93 7.98
C VAL A 43 0.23 -20.71 8.72
N VAL A 44 0.34 -19.58 8.02
CA VAL A 44 0.74 -18.29 8.59
C VAL A 44 -0.43 -17.35 8.86
N VAL A 45 -1.58 -17.59 8.22
CA VAL A 45 -2.80 -16.79 8.41
C VAL A 45 -3.63 -17.34 9.59
N PRO A 46 -4.31 -16.49 10.38
CA PRO A 46 -5.18 -16.96 11.46
C PRO A 46 -6.29 -17.89 10.95
N ARG A 47 -6.63 -18.92 11.74
CA ARG A 47 -7.69 -19.89 11.38
C ARG A 47 -9.05 -19.24 11.16
N SER A 48 -9.35 -18.13 11.84
CA SER A 48 -10.58 -17.37 11.64
C SER A 48 -10.68 -16.82 10.21
N VAL A 49 -9.59 -16.27 9.66
CA VAL A 49 -9.55 -15.76 8.29
C VAL A 49 -9.75 -16.88 7.27
N LEU A 50 -9.15 -18.05 7.50
CA LEU A 50 -9.37 -19.24 6.65
C LEU A 50 -10.83 -19.68 6.62
N LYS A 51 -11.51 -19.65 7.78
CA LYS A 51 -12.95 -19.98 7.87
C LYS A 51 -13.81 -18.98 7.10
N LEU A 52 -13.49 -17.69 7.19
CA LEU A 52 -14.19 -16.64 6.44
C LEU A 52 -14.02 -16.84 4.93
N SER A 53 -12.78 -17.08 4.47
CA SER A 53 -12.52 -17.31 3.04
C SER A 53 -13.24 -18.55 2.52
N ALA A 54 -13.28 -19.64 3.30
CA ALA A 54 -14.02 -20.84 2.94
C ALA A 54 -15.53 -20.63 2.89
N ALA A 55 -16.08 -19.87 3.85
CA ALA A 55 -17.52 -19.57 3.90
C ALA A 55 -17.98 -18.67 2.74
N LEU A 56 -17.11 -17.78 2.27
CA LEU A 56 -17.37 -16.85 1.17
C LEU A 56 -16.97 -17.38 -0.20
N ASP A 57 -16.36 -18.57 -0.27
CA ASP A 57 -15.77 -19.16 -1.48
C ASP A 57 -14.82 -18.21 -2.24
N VAL A 58 -13.98 -17.49 -1.48
CA VAL A 58 -12.97 -16.58 -2.03
C VAL A 58 -11.57 -16.92 -1.51
N PRO A 59 -10.51 -16.64 -2.30
CA PRO A 59 -9.14 -16.79 -1.81
C PRO A 59 -8.88 -15.81 -0.66
N VAL A 60 -8.05 -16.21 0.31
CA VAL A 60 -7.69 -15.37 1.48
C VAL A 60 -7.13 -14.02 1.07
N SER A 61 -6.39 -13.94 -0.04
CA SER A 61 -5.85 -12.68 -0.57
C SER A 61 -6.93 -11.67 -0.96
N ALA A 62 -8.14 -12.11 -1.31
CA ALA A 62 -9.26 -11.22 -1.59
C ALA A 62 -9.90 -10.61 -0.33
N LEU A 63 -9.55 -11.11 0.86
CA LEU A 63 -10.03 -10.61 2.14
C LEU A 63 -9.05 -9.64 2.82
N LEU A 64 -7.88 -9.40 2.22
CA LEU A 64 -6.80 -8.60 2.81
C LEU A 64 -6.56 -7.35 1.98
N ASP A 65 -6.64 -6.18 2.61
CA ASP A 65 -6.29 -4.90 2.00
C ASP A 65 -4.82 -4.56 2.25
N ASP A 66 -4.14 -4.06 1.21
CA ASP A 66 -2.82 -3.45 1.34
C ASP A 66 -2.94 -2.08 2.03
N ILE A 67 -2.86 -2.07 3.35
CA ILE A 67 -2.85 -0.81 4.11
C ILE A 67 -1.44 -0.21 4.02
N LEU A 68 -1.21 0.64 3.02
CA LEU A 68 0.00 1.47 2.98
C LEU A 68 0.09 2.32 4.26
N PRO A 69 1.23 2.37 4.97
CA PRO A 69 1.39 3.32 6.06
C PRO A 69 1.09 4.75 5.58
N VAL A 70 0.42 5.56 6.41
CA VAL A 70 0.01 6.94 6.04
C VAL A 70 1.19 7.75 5.49
N GLY A 71 2.38 7.61 6.07
CA GLY A 71 3.60 8.26 5.59
C GLY A 71 4.03 7.85 4.18
N GLU A 72 3.87 6.57 3.81
CA GLU A 72 4.23 6.12 2.46
C GLU A 72 3.20 6.58 1.42
N ARG A 73 1.91 6.66 1.79
CA ARG A 73 0.89 7.30 0.94
C ARG A 73 1.23 8.77 0.67
N MET A 74 1.63 9.51 1.70
CA MET A 74 2.04 10.92 1.55
C MET A 74 3.28 11.06 0.66
N ARG A 75 4.30 10.21 0.84
CA ARG A 75 5.51 10.21 0.00
C ARG A 75 5.19 9.89 -1.46
N ARG A 76 4.39 8.85 -1.71
CA ARG A 76 3.95 8.51 -3.08
C ARG A 76 3.22 9.67 -3.73
N ARG A 77 2.31 10.33 -3.00
CA ARG A 77 1.60 11.51 -3.50
C ARG A 77 2.57 12.64 -3.83
N GLN A 78 3.55 12.91 -2.97
CA GLN A 78 4.55 13.95 -3.19
C GLN A 78 5.41 13.67 -4.44
N ARG A 79 5.86 12.43 -4.63
CA ARG A 79 6.57 12.01 -5.85
C ARG A 79 5.71 12.20 -7.10
N ALA A 80 4.42 11.89 -7.03
CA ALA A 80 3.50 12.09 -8.14
C ALA A 80 3.30 13.57 -8.48
N VAL A 81 3.22 14.45 -7.46
CA VAL A 81 3.20 15.91 -7.68
C VAL A 81 4.46 16.36 -8.41
N GLU A 82 5.62 15.91 -7.96
CA GLU A 82 6.92 16.29 -8.54
C GLU A 82 7.04 15.82 -9.99
N SER A 83 6.63 14.59 -10.30
CA SER A 83 6.60 14.08 -11.69
C SER A 83 5.69 14.91 -12.58
N ILE A 84 4.45 15.18 -12.16
CA ILE A 84 3.48 15.91 -12.97
C ILE A 84 3.94 17.35 -13.23
N VAL A 85 4.51 18.03 -12.23
CA VAL A 85 5.02 19.40 -12.38
C VAL A 85 6.28 19.43 -13.24
N ALA A 86 7.12 18.38 -13.20
CA ALA A 86 8.28 18.28 -14.09
C ALA A 86 7.84 18.11 -15.55
N ASP A 87 6.81 17.31 -15.81
CA ASP A 87 6.27 17.07 -17.16
C ASP A 87 5.41 18.25 -17.67
N HIS A 88 4.81 19.02 -16.75
CA HIS A 88 3.94 20.16 -17.04
C HIS A 88 4.28 21.37 -16.15
N PRO A 89 5.32 22.16 -16.50
CA PRO A 89 5.82 23.26 -15.67
C PRO A 89 4.85 24.44 -15.51
N ASP A 90 3.85 24.54 -16.39
CA ASP A 90 2.79 25.54 -16.37
C ASP A 90 1.71 25.28 -15.30
N LEU A 91 1.67 24.05 -14.75
CA LEU A 91 0.72 23.70 -13.72
C LEU A 91 1.11 24.27 -12.35
N ASP A 92 0.13 24.83 -11.65
CA ASP A 92 0.28 25.24 -10.26
C ASP A 92 0.46 24.00 -9.36
N ARG A 93 1.63 23.89 -8.73
CA ARG A 93 2.02 22.77 -7.86
C ARG A 93 1.00 22.51 -6.75
N ASP A 94 0.45 23.56 -6.17
CA ASP A 94 -0.51 23.44 -5.06
C ASP A 94 -1.85 22.86 -5.54
N ASN A 95 -2.30 23.23 -6.74
CA ASN A 95 -3.47 22.66 -7.37
C ASN A 95 -3.26 21.19 -7.77
N VAL A 96 -2.07 20.82 -8.27
CA VAL A 96 -1.72 19.41 -8.54
C VAL A 96 -1.78 18.59 -7.25
N ARG A 97 -1.09 19.05 -6.19
CA ARG A 97 -1.09 18.41 -4.86
C ARG A 97 -2.50 18.26 -4.29
N HIS A 98 -3.31 19.31 -4.41
CA HIS A 98 -4.68 19.29 -3.90
C HIS A 98 -5.55 18.31 -4.68
N THR A 99 -5.44 18.28 -6.00
CA THR A 99 -6.20 17.36 -6.86
C THR A 99 -5.88 15.91 -6.54
N LEU A 100 -4.59 15.58 -6.40
CA LEU A 100 -4.18 14.23 -5.98
C LEU A 100 -4.67 13.88 -4.57
N THR A 101 -4.77 14.86 -3.67
CA THR A 101 -5.35 14.66 -2.34
C THR A 101 -6.83 14.34 -2.39
N LEU A 102 -7.57 15.03 -3.25
CA LEU A 102 -8.99 14.79 -3.46
C LEU A 102 -9.26 13.42 -4.09
N LEU A 103 -8.38 12.96 -4.98
CA LEU A 103 -8.54 11.65 -5.64
C LEU A 103 -8.42 10.47 -4.68
N ASP A 104 -7.74 10.65 -3.54
CA ASP A 104 -7.61 9.64 -2.49
C ASP A 104 -8.80 9.63 -1.51
N GLU A 105 -9.78 10.52 -1.67
CA GLU A 105 -10.99 10.57 -0.85
C GLU A 105 -12.14 9.76 -1.48
N ASP A 106 -13.02 9.23 -0.64
CA ASP A 106 -14.29 8.65 -1.09
C ASP A 106 -15.04 9.64 -2.01
N PRO A 107 -15.71 9.17 -3.08
CA PRO A 107 -16.34 10.04 -4.07
C PRO A 107 -17.25 11.12 -3.47
N LEU A 108 -18.01 10.76 -2.44
CA LEU A 108 -18.91 11.69 -1.76
C LEU A 108 -18.16 12.75 -0.95
N THR A 109 -17.09 12.37 -0.25
CA THR A 109 -16.23 13.26 0.53
C THR A 109 -15.52 14.24 -0.41
N ARG A 110 -15.00 13.73 -1.53
CA ARG A 110 -14.36 14.49 -2.60
C ARG A 110 -15.26 15.61 -3.14
N ILE A 111 -16.50 15.27 -3.51
CA ILE A 111 -17.47 16.26 -4.03
C ILE A 111 -17.78 17.33 -2.97
N ARG A 112 -18.04 16.92 -1.72
CA ARG A 112 -18.32 17.86 -0.63
C ARG A 112 -17.17 18.83 -0.40
N ARG A 113 -15.92 18.34 -0.41
CA ARG A 113 -14.72 19.16 -0.21
C ARG A 113 -14.48 20.10 -1.40
N ALA A 114 -14.67 19.62 -2.63
CA ALA A 114 -14.57 20.44 -3.84
C ALA A 114 -15.59 21.59 -3.83
N LEU A 115 -16.86 21.31 -3.49
CA LEU A 115 -17.93 22.31 -3.41
C LEU A 115 -17.65 23.36 -2.32
N ARG A 116 -17.15 22.97 -1.15
CA ARG A 116 -16.76 23.91 -0.09
C ARG A 116 -15.65 24.87 -0.55
N ARG A 117 -14.63 24.35 -1.25
CA ARG A 117 -13.53 25.17 -1.79
C ARG A 117 -14.04 26.13 -2.88
N GLY A 118 -14.88 25.65 -3.80
CA GLY A 118 -15.51 26.49 -4.83
C GLY A 118 -16.29 27.64 -4.22
N ARG A 119 -17.11 27.36 -3.20
CA ARG A 119 -17.88 28.37 -2.47
C ARG A 119 -16.99 29.39 -1.73
N ALA A 120 -15.89 28.96 -1.13
CA ALA A 120 -14.93 29.87 -0.48
C ALA A 120 -14.20 30.80 -1.47
N ARG A 121 -14.06 30.37 -2.73
CA ARG A 121 -13.46 31.17 -3.80
C ARG A 121 -14.44 32.18 -4.44
N ILE A 122 -15.75 31.92 -4.37
CA ILE A 122 -16.81 32.83 -4.85
C ILE A 122 -17.09 33.96 -3.85
N LEU A 123 -16.79 33.75 -2.56
CA LEU A 123 -17.03 34.72 -1.48
C LEU A 123 -15.81 35.61 -1.15
N ARG A 124 -14.76 35.56 -1.97
CA ARG A 124 -13.58 36.43 -1.93
C ARG A 124 -13.48 37.19 -3.25
#